data_AF-A0A7X7AFE8-F1
#
_entry.id   AF-A0A7X7AFE8-F1
#
_cell.length_a   1.000
_cell.length_b   1.000
_cell.length_c   1.000
_cell.angle_alpha   90.00
_cell.angle_beta   90.00
_cell.angle_gamma   90.00
#
_symmetry.space_group_name_H-M   'P 1'
#
loop_
_entity.id
_entity.type
_entity.pdbx_description
1 polymer ?
#
loop_
_entity_poly.entity_id
_entity_poly.type
_entity_poly.pdbx_seq_one_letter_code
_entity_poly.pdbx_strand_id
1 'polypeptide(L)'
;MLEIFRELFDASGLSVLTIKQVIMWLIAMIVMYLAIKKEFEPLLLLPIGFGILLANLPKAHLMEENMLLWFFYNYGIKTEIIPCLIFLGLGALTDFGPLISNPKNLLLGAAAQGGVYITYFGAILA
;
A
#
# COMPACT_ATOMS: atom_id res chain seq x y z
N MET A 1 -38.27 17.40 9.04
CA MET A 1 -37.45 17.35 7.81
C MET A 1 -36.06 17.96 8.03
N LEU A 2 -35.95 19.21 8.49
CA LEU A 2 -34.64 19.85 8.79
C LEU A 2 -33.80 19.11 9.85
N GLU A 3 -34.42 18.50 10.86
CA GLU A 3 -33.72 17.66 11.86
C GLU A 3 -33.16 16.38 11.25
N ILE A 4 -33.93 15.71 10.37
CA ILE A 4 -33.47 14.51 9.65
C ILE A 4 -32.24 14.85 8.80
N PHE A 5 -32.23 16.01 8.13
CA PHE A 5 -31.06 16.45 7.36
C PHE A 5 -29.85 16.74 8.26
N ARG A 6 -30.04 17.28 9.47
CA ARG A 6 -28.95 17.50 10.44
C ARG A 6 -28.41 16.18 10.98
N GLU A 7 -29.27 15.25 11.37
CA GLU A 7 -28.86 13.91 11.81
C GLU A 7 -28.09 13.16 10.73
N LEU A 8 -28.55 13.25 9.47
CA LEU A 8 -27.88 12.60 8.34
C LEU A 8 -26.53 13.26 8.04
N PHE A 9 -26.43 14.58 8.15
CA PHE A 9 -25.18 15.31 8.02
C PHE A 9 -24.18 14.93 9.13
N ASP A 10 -24.64 14.79 10.38
CA ASP A 10 -23.79 14.40 11.50
C ASP A 10 -23.39 12.92 11.47
N ALA A 11 -24.30 12.04 11.05
CA ALA A 11 -24.04 10.61 10.88
C ALA A 11 -23.09 10.32 9.70
N SER A 12 -23.14 11.13 8.63
CA SER A 12 -22.29 10.95 7.44
C SER A 12 -20.79 11.16 7.69
N GLY A 13 -20.41 11.75 8.82
CA GLY A 13 -19.02 12.06 9.15
C GLY A 13 -18.46 13.29 8.41
N LEU A 14 -19.22 13.91 7.50
CA LEU A 14 -18.85 15.13 6.79
C LEU A 14 -18.57 16.30 7.73
N SER A 15 -19.21 16.35 8.90
CA SER A 15 -19.00 17.40 9.90
C SER A 15 -17.65 17.36 10.60
N VAL A 16 -16.93 16.22 10.56
CA VAL A 16 -15.62 16.02 11.24
C VAL A 16 -14.49 15.83 10.21
N LEU A 17 -14.79 16.09 8.94
CA LEU A 17 -13.87 15.85 7.83
C LEU A 17 -12.70 16.81 7.89
N THR A 18 -11.48 16.25 7.94
CA THR A 18 -10.25 17.02 8.00
C THR A 18 -9.64 17.21 6.62
N ILE A 19 -8.93 18.31 6.42
CA ILE A 19 -8.25 18.57 5.14
C ILE A 19 -7.21 17.48 4.80
N LYS A 20 -6.60 16.85 5.81
CA LYS A 20 -5.67 15.73 5.65
C LYS A 20 -6.35 14.52 5.01
N GLN A 21 -7.56 14.18 5.44
CA GLN A 21 -8.32 13.06 4.86
C GLN A 21 -8.65 13.32 3.38
N VAL A 22 -9.02 14.54 3.00
CA VAL A 22 -9.27 14.91 1.60
C VAL A 22 -8.02 14.72 0.75
N ILE A 23 -6.85 15.14 1.24
CA ILE A 23 -5.58 14.94 0.54
C ILE A 23 -5.30 13.44 0.36
N MET A 24 -5.49 12.63 1.40
CA MET A 24 -5.29 11.19 1.31
C MET A 24 -6.28 10.52 0.35
N TRP A 25 -7.52 11.00 0.25
CA TRP A 25 -8.48 10.51 -0.74
C TRP A 25 -8.06 10.86 -2.16
N LEU A 26 -7.55 12.07 -2.39
CA LEU A 26 -7.00 12.44 -3.69
C LEU A 26 -5.83 11.51 -4.08
N ILE A 27 -4.93 11.22 -3.13
CA ILE A 27 -3.84 10.27 -3.33
C ILE A 27 -4.39 8.87 -3.63
N ALA A 28 -5.38 8.39 -2.87
CA ALA A 28 -6.02 7.09 -3.12
C ALA A 28 -6.59 7.01 -4.55
N MET A 29 -7.27 8.05 -5.01
CA MET A 29 -7.82 8.12 -6.36
C MET A 29 -6.73 8.13 -7.43
N ILE A 30 -5.61 8.82 -7.20
CA ILE A 30 -4.46 8.82 -8.11
C ILE A 30 -3.85 7.41 -8.20
N VAL A 31 -3.63 6.74 -7.06
CA VAL A 31 -3.07 5.39 -7.02
C VAL A 31 -4.00 4.39 -7.72
N MET A 32 -5.30 4.45 -7.43
CA MET A 32 -6.29 3.58 -8.10
C MET A 32 -6.38 3.87 -9.61
N TYR A 33 -6.27 5.14 -10.02
CA TYR A 33 -6.22 5.51 -11.43
C TYR A 33 -4.99 4.91 -12.14
N LEU A 34 -3.82 4.96 -11.50
CA LEU A 34 -2.60 4.35 -12.03
C LEU A 34 -2.73 2.82 -12.12
N ALA A 35 -3.34 2.18 -11.13
CA ALA A 35 -3.57 0.74 -11.14
C ALA A 35 -4.56 0.31 -12.26
N ILE A 36 -5.66 1.03 -12.44
CA ILE A 36 -6.74 0.62 -13.35
C ILE A 36 -6.46 1.04 -14.80
N LYS A 37 -6.15 2.32 -15.04
CA LYS A 37 -6.04 2.85 -16.41
C LYS A 37 -4.64 2.64 -17.00
N LYS A 38 -3.62 2.69 -16.15
CA LYS A 38 -2.23 2.57 -16.58
C LYS A 38 -1.63 1.20 -16.28
N GLU A 39 -2.38 0.32 -15.62
CA GLU A 39 -1.99 -1.05 -15.32
C GLU A 39 -0.63 -1.15 -14.60
N PHE A 40 -0.30 -0.12 -13.81
CA PHE A 40 0.87 -0.18 -12.93
C PHE A 40 0.56 -1.14 -11.78
N GLU A 41 1.23 -2.29 -11.76
CA GLU A 41 1.15 -3.32 -10.71
C GLU A 41 -0.27 -3.47 -10.12
N PRO A 42 -1.29 -3.77 -10.94
CA PRO A 42 -2.69 -3.64 -10.56
C PRO A 42 -3.06 -4.53 -9.37
N LEU A 43 -2.39 -5.68 -9.25
CA LEU A 43 -2.60 -6.64 -8.17
C LEU A 43 -2.23 -6.08 -6.79
N LEU A 44 -1.28 -5.14 -6.71
CA LEU A 44 -0.82 -4.55 -5.45
C LEU A 44 -1.32 -3.12 -5.27
N LEU A 45 -1.20 -2.27 -6.30
CA LEU A 45 -1.55 -0.85 -6.21
C LEU A 45 -3.05 -0.62 -6.01
N LEU A 46 -3.91 -1.44 -6.58
CA LEU A 46 -5.36 -1.27 -6.41
C LEU A 46 -5.79 -1.55 -4.95
N PRO A 47 -5.42 -2.68 -4.32
CA PRO A 47 -5.67 -2.89 -2.89
C PRO A 47 -5.05 -1.82 -2.00
N ILE A 48 -3.85 -1.32 -2.32
CA ILE A 48 -3.20 -0.23 -1.56
C ILE A 48 -4.04 1.05 -1.65
N GLY A 49 -4.44 1.45 -2.85
CA GLY A 49 -5.28 2.65 -3.05
C GLY A 49 -6.61 2.55 -2.30
N PHE A 50 -7.25 1.38 -2.33
CA PHE A 50 -8.47 1.12 -1.58
C PHE A 50 -8.24 1.14 -0.06
N GLY A 51 -7.12 0.58 0.41
CA GLY A 51 -6.72 0.64 1.82
C GLY A 51 -6.49 2.06 2.32
N ILE A 52 -5.86 2.92 1.51
CA ILE A 52 -5.68 4.35 1.83
C ILE A 52 -7.04 5.04 1.96
N LEU A 53 -7.98 4.76 1.06
CA LEU A 53 -9.33 5.32 1.13
C LEU A 53 -10.03 4.91 2.43
N LEU A 54 -10.06 3.60 2.73
CA LEU A 54 -10.72 3.06 3.92
C LEU A 54 -10.10 3.56 5.23
N ALA A 55 -8.78 3.59 5.33
CA ALA A 55 -8.08 4.05 6.52
C ALA A 55 -8.33 5.54 6.84
N ASN A 56 -8.76 6.32 5.84
CA ASN A 56 -9.01 7.75 5.96
C ASN A 56 -10.50 8.12 5.92
N LEU A 57 -11.41 7.17 6.14
CA LEU A 57 -12.84 7.48 6.30
C LEU A 57 -13.10 8.24 7.63
N PRO A 58 -13.87 9.34 7.62
CA PRO A 58 -14.17 10.10 8.83
C PRO A 58 -14.95 9.23 9.81
N LYS A 59 -14.59 9.31 11.09
CA LYS A 59 -15.21 8.57 12.21
C LYS A 59 -15.16 7.03 12.10
N ALA A 60 -14.48 6.46 11.11
CA ALA A 60 -14.45 5.01 10.90
C ALA A 60 -13.37 4.31 11.74
N HIS A 61 -12.25 5.00 12.02
CA HIS A 61 -11.22 4.54 12.96
C HIS A 61 -10.71 3.10 12.70
N LEU A 62 -10.70 2.64 11.45
CA LEU A 62 -10.46 1.24 11.09
C LEU A 62 -9.04 0.72 11.41
N MET A 63 -8.11 1.63 11.69
CA MET A 63 -6.72 1.35 12.09
C MET A 63 -6.51 1.37 13.60
N GLU A 64 -7.54 1.63 14.40
CA GLU A 64 -7.46 1.54 15.86
C GLU A 64 -7.40 0.08 16.33
N GLU A 65 -6.95 -0.13 17.57
CA GLU A 65 -6.74 -1.46 18.13
C GLU A 65 -8.02 -2.32 18.04
N ASN A 66 -7.88 -3.58 17.64
CA ASN A 66 -8.97 -4.53 17.39
C ASN A 66 -9.93 -4.20 16.24
N MET A 67 -9.65 -3.18 15.42
CA MET A 67 -10.41 -2.90 14.20
C MET A 67 -9.91 -3.69 13.00
N LEU A 68 -10.71 -3.72 11.93
CA LEU A 68 -10.48 -4.60 10.77
C LEU A 68 -9.11 -4.37 10.11
N LEU A 69 -8.77 -3.13 9.74
CA LEU A 69 -7.49 -2.86 9.06
C LEU A 69 -6.31 -3.03 10.01
N TRP A 70 -6.50 -2.68 11.28
CA TRP A 70 -5.51 -2.93 12.32
C TRP A 70 -5.19 -4.41 12.48
N PHE A 71 -6.17 -5.31 12.39
CA PHE A 71 -5.95 -6.76 12.48
C PHE A 71 -5.00 -7.25 11.37
N PHE A 72 -5.27 -6.89 10.12
CA PHE A 72 -4.40 -7.25 8.98
C PHE A 72 -3.01 -6.63 9.11
N TYR A 73 -2.93 -5.38 9.56
CA TYR A 73 -1.65 -4.73 9.79
C TYR A 73 -0.86 -5.41 10.91
N ASN A 74 -1.46 -5.61 12.08
CA ASN A 74 -0.77 -6.10 13.27
C ASN A 74 -0.34 -7.56 13.16
N TYR A 75 -1.20 -8.44 12.61
CA TYR A 75 -0.90 -9.87 12.51
C TYR A 75 -0.33 -10.29 11.17
N GLY A 76 -0.49 -9.49 10.11
CA GLY A 76 -0.05 -9.83 8.77
C GLY A 76 1.18 -9.05 8.30
N ILE A 77 1.14 -7.72 8.39
CA ILE A 77 2.21 -6.85 7.88
C ILE A 77 3.33 -6.68 8.89
N LYS A 78 3.00 -6.34 10.14
CA LYS A 78 3.97 -6.08 11.22
C LYS A 78 4.75 -7.34 11.63
N THR A 79 4.13 -8.51 11.54
CA THR A 79 4.77 -9.82 11.76
C THR A 79 5.54 -10.31 10.53
N GLU A 80 5.50 -9.56 9.42
CA GLU A 80 6.09 -9.91 8.12
C GLU A 80 5.55 -11.21 7.49
N ILE A 81 4.49 -11.81 8.05
CA ILE A 81 3.89 -13.04 7.53
C ILE A 81 3.38 -12.84 6.10
N ILE A 82 2.63 -11.76 5.84
CA ILE A 82 2.11 -11.47 4.50
C ILE A 82 3.26 -11.21 3.50
N PRO A 83 4.23 -10.29 3.76
CA PRO A 83 5.39 -10.12 2.89
C PRO A 83 6.16 -11.42 2.62
N CYS A 84 6.44 -12.23 3.64
CA CYS A 84 7.14 -13.50 3.48
C CYS A 84 6.38 -14.47 2.57
N LEU A 85 5.06 -14.58 2.74
CA LEU A 85 4.23 -15.44 1.89
C LEU A 85 4.17 -14.93 0.44
N ILE A 86 4.12 -13.61 0.23
CA ILE A 86 4.21 -13.02 -1.11
C ILE A 86 5.55 -13.36 -1.76
N PHE A 87 6.67 -13.22 -1.04
CA PHE A 87 7.99 -13.56 -1.56
C PHE A 87 8.17 -15.06 -1.81
N LEU A 88 7.58 -15.92 -0.98
CA LEU A 88 7.55 -17.36 -1.22
C LEU A 88 6.80 -17.67 -2.53
N GLY A 89 5.64 -17.05 -2.75
CA GLY A 89 4.88 -17.18 -3.99
C GLY A 89 5.65 -16.67 -5.21
N LEU A 90 6.30 -15.50 -5.10
CA LEU A 90 7.15 -14.96 -6.15
C LEU A 90 8.31 -15.91 -6.50
N GLY A 91 8.96 -16.48 -5.48
CA GLY A 91 10.01 -17.48 -5.66
C GLY A 91 9.51 -18.76 -6.35
N ALA A 92 8.30 -19.22 -6.01
CA ALA A 92 7.68 -20.38 -6.64
C ALA A 92 7.32 -20.15 -8.13
N LEU A 93 7.06 -18.90 -8.52
CA LEU A 93 6.77 -18.50 -9.89
C LEU A 93 8.03 -18.14 -10.71
N THR A 94 9.20 -18.07 -10.06
CA THR A 94 10.45 -17.64 -10.71
C THR A 94 11.10 -18.79 -11.47
N ASP A 95 11.41 -18.57 -12.75
CA ASP A 95 12.20 -19.51 -13.55
C ASP A 95 13.71 -19.27 -13.37
N PHE A 96 14.42 -20.28 -12.88
CA PHE A 96 15.87 -20.24 -12.66
C PHE A 96 16.69 -20.74 -13.87
N GLY A 97 16.07 -21.30 -14.91
CA GLY A 97 16.78 -21.82 -16.10
C GLY A 97 17.71 -20.78 -16.76
N PRO A 98 17.27 -19.54 -17.01
CA PRO A 98 18.13 -18.48 -17.56
C PRO A 98 19.29 -18.08 -16.62
N LEU A 99 19.11 -18.22 -15.31
CA LEU A 99 20.17 -17.91 -14.32
C LEU A 99 21.21 -19.01 -14.25
N ILE A 100 20.77 -20.28 -14.25
CA ILE A 100 21.65 -21.45 -14.16
C ILE A 100 22.47 -21.63 -15.45
N SER A 101 21.89 -21.33 -16.61
CA SER A 101 22.57 -21.46 -17.91
C SER A 101 23.72 -20.47 -18.10
N ASN A 102 23.67 -19.29 -17.46
CA ASN A 102 24.80 -18.36 -17.42
C ASN A 102 24.93 -17.71 -16.03
N PRO A 103 25.68 -18.33 -15.10
CA PRO A 103 25.83 -17.86 -13.73
C PRO A 103 26.44 -16.46 -13.60
N LYS A 104 27.13 -15.95 -14.64
CA LYS A 104 27.67 -14.58 -14.63
C LYS A 104 26.57 -13.52 -14.54
N ASN A 105 25.34 -13.85 -14.95
CA ASN A 105 24.17 -12.99 -14.79
C ASN A 105 23.88 -12.66 -13.31
N LEU A 106 24.34 -13.50 -12.36
CA LEU A 106 24.25 -13.21 -10.93
C LEU A 106 24.99 -11.92 -10.54
N LEU A 107 26.10 -11.61 -11.22
CA LEU A 107 26.87 -10.39 -10.98
C LEU A 107 26.12 -9.12 -11.38
N LEU A 108 25.26 -9.19 -12.42
CA LEU A 108 24.36 -8.09 -12.76
C LEU A 108 23.32 -7.85 -11.64
N GLY A 109 22.80 -8.93 -11.04
CA GLY A 109 21.92 -8.84 -9.88
C GLY A 109 22.60 -8.18 -8.68
N ALA A 110 23.88 -8.49 -8.42
CA ALA A 110 24.66 -7.83 -7.38
C ALA A 110 24.87 -6.33 -7.68
N ALA A 111 25.16 -5.98 -8.93
CA ALA A 111 25.31 -4.58 -9.35
C ALA A 111 23.99 -3.79 -9.23
N ALA A 112 22.84 -4.42 -9.48
CA ALA A 112 21.52 -3.80 -9.33
C ALA A 112 21.24 -3.31 -7.89
N GLN A 113 21.82 -3.97 -6.87
CA GLN A 113 21.73 -3.53 -5.48
C GLN A 113 22.45 -2.21 -5.20
N GLY A 114 23.34 -1.77 -6.09
CA GLY A 114 24.00 -0.46 -5.98
C GLY A 114 23.01 0.71 -5.90
N GLY A 115 21.89 0.62 -6.61
CA GLY A 115 20.85 1.66 -6.57
C GLY A 115 20.21 1.82 -5.17
N VAL A 116 20.05 0.72 -4.43
CA VAL A 116 19.53 0.74 -3.06
C VAL A 116 20.50 1.48 -2.15
N TYR A 117 21.79 1.14 -2.22
CA TYR A 117 22.81 1.81 -1.41
C TYR A 117 22.97 3.29 -1.75
N ILE A 118 22.94 3.67 -3.03
CA ILE A 118 23.00 5.07 -3.45
C ILE A 118 21.82 5.86 -2.90
N THR A 119 20.61 5.30 -2.98
CA THR A 119 19.41 5.94 -2.43
C THR A 119 19.52 6.07 -0.90
N TYR A 120 19.99 5.03 -0.22
CA TYR A 120 20.18 5.03 1.24
C TYR A 120 21.20 6.08 1.70
N PHE A 121 22.41 6.11 1.10
CA PHE A 121 23.41 7.12 1.45
C PHE A 121 22.97 8.52 1.04
N GLY A 122 22.31 8.66 -0.11
CA GLY A 122 21.73 9.93 -0.55
C GLY A 122 20.69 10.47 0.44
N ALA A 123 19.84 9.61 0.99
CA ALA A 123 18.85 9.98 2.01
C ALA A 123 19.48 10.37 3.36
N ILE A 124 20.64 9.79 3.72
CA ILE A 124 21.37 10.16 4.95
C ILE A 124 22.13 11.48 4.78
N LEU A 125 22.61 11.77 3.57
CA LEU A 125 23.39 12.97 3.27
C LEU A 125 22.52 14.22 2.98
N ALA A 126 21.23 14.02 2.65
CA ALA A 126 20.25 15.08 2.42
C ALA A 126 19.63 15.60 3.74
#